data_AF-A0A6G3XJU6-F1
#
_entry.id   AF-A0A6G3XJU6-F1
#
_cell.length_a   1.000
_cell.length_b   1.000
_cell.length_c   1.000
_cell.angle_alpha   90.00
_cell.angle_beta   90.00
_cell.angle_gamma   90.00
#
_symmetry.space_group_name_H-M   'P 1'
#
loop_
_entity.id
_entity.type
_entity.pdbx_description
1 polymer ?
#
loop_
_entity_poly.entity_id
_entity_poly.type
_entity_poly.pdbx_seq_one_letter_code
_entity_poly.pdbx_strand_id
1 'polypeptide(L)'
;AETDLRHGKEGKLHLVPHPEDPERTVTLLSPLRPRFTLFHGVAADRRGNVVACPPLGEGAWAAYAATEGVLASVEAIVDDEVIAAMPDRVVIPANRVLGLCEAPLGAHPQSLRTGGLAGVDGYLDDYDFLTDIVAACKDPESAAAWYEKWVGGVGSHADYLERLGGTRRAALVFPPPPGVPVAVEKDRSPADGAAAPTEQEQLIVLGARAIVDLVRERGYDTLLAGIGTSHMSAWLAARLLG
;
A
#
# COMPACT_ATOMS: atom_id res chain seq x y z
N ALA A 1 0.24 4.49 -29.98
CA ALA A 1 0.25 3.05 -29.68
C ALA A 1 -1.10 2.65 -29.09
N GLU A 2 -1.65 1.52 -29.52
CA GLU A 2 -2.84 0.93 -28.90
C GLU A 2 -2.39 0.29 -27.58
N THR A 3 -2.77 0.86 -26.44
CA THR A 3 -2.42 0.34 -25.11
C THR A 3 -3.53 -0.58 -24.58
N ASP A 4 -3.13 -1.69 -23.99
CA ASP A 4 -4.00 -2.59 -23.22
C ASP A 4 -4.64 -1.91 -22.00
N LEU A 5 -4.07 -0.80 -21.51
CA LEU A 5 -4.65 0.01 -20.44
C LEU A 5 -6.04 0.55 -20.77
N ARG A 6 -6.44 0.57 -22.05
CA ARG A 6 -7.79 0.97 -22.47
C ARG A 6 -8.84 -0.09 -22.25
N HIS A 7 -8.44 -1.36 -22.22
CA HIS A 7 -9.36 -2.48 -22.09
C HIS A 7 -10.10 -2.41 -20.74
N GLY A 8 -11.44 -2.51 -20.77
CA GLY A 8 -12.29 -2.45 -19.58
C GLY A 8 -12.42 -1.06 -18.95
N LYS A 9 -11.94 -0.01 -19.63
CA LYS A 9 -12.04 1.40 -19.18
C LYS A 9 -12.92 2.24 -20.12
N GLU A 10 -13.86 1.61 -20.81
CA GLU A 10 -14.79 2.26 -21.73
C GLU A 10 -15.55 3.39 -21.01
N GLY A 11 -15.57 4.58 -21.60
CA GLY A 11 -16.20 5.76 -21.00
C GLY A 11 -15.43 6.44 -19.86
N LYS A 12 -14.27 5.91 -19.46
CA LYS A 12 -13.37 6.56 -18.48
C LYS A 12 -12.18 7.23 -19.13
N LEU A 13 -11.70 6.70 -20.25
CA LEU A 13 -10.63 7.28 -21.04
C LEU A 13 -11.19 8.05 -22.24
N HIS A 14 -10.71 9.27 -22.43
CA HIS A 14 -11.16 10.18 -23.48
C HIS A 14 -9.97 10.58 -24.34
N LEU A 15 -10.05 10.32 -25.65
CA LEU A 15 -9.06 10.79 -26.60
C LEU A 15 -9.46 12.17 -27.09
N VAL A 16 -8.58 13.14 -26.88
CA VAL A 16 -8.81 14.52 -27.30
C VAL A 16 -7.59 15.04 -28.08
N PRO A 17 -7.78 15.93 -29.05
CA PRO A 17 -6.67 16.63 -29.70
C PRO A 17 -5.82 17.39 -28.67
N HIS A 18 -4.51 17.41 -28.86
CA HIS A 18 -3.60 18.21 -28.05
C HIS A 18 -3.87 19.70 -28.33
N PRO A 19 -3.96 20.56 -27.31
CA PRO A 19 -4.42 21.94 -27.48
C PRO A 19 -3.51 22.79 -28.37
N GLU A 20 -2.21 22.49 -28.40
CA GLU A 20 -1.20 23.23 -29.19
C GLU A 20 -0.82 22.52 -30.50
N ASP A 21 -1.25 21.26 -30.68
CA ASP A 21 -0.92 20.43 -31.85
C ASP A 21 -2.10 19.49 -32.15
N PRO A 22 -3.12 19.95 -32.89
CA PRO A 22 -4.36 19.19 -33.10
C PRO A 22 -4.17 17.83 -33.79
N GLU A 23 -3.06 17.63 -34.50
CA GLU A 23 -2.71 16.35 -35.14
C GLU A 23 -2.24 15.31 -34.11
N ARG A 24 -1.78 15.76 -32.94
CA ARG A 24 -1.44 14.91 -31.80
C ARG A 24 -2.66 14.67 -30.93
N THR A 25 -2.86 13.42 -30.50
CA THR A 25 -3.91 13.05 -29.54
C THR A 25 -3.33 12.83 -28.14
N VAL A 26 -4.03 13.32 -27.11
CA VAL A 26 -3.76 12.99 -25.70
C VAL A 26 -4.90 12.16 -25.13
N THR A 27 -4.57 11.31 -24.15
CA THR A 27 -5.56 10.52 -23.41
C THR A 27 -5.84 11.19 -22.08
N LEU A 28 -7.09 11.56 -21.83
CA LEU A 28 -7.56 12.07 -20.55
C LEU A 28 -8.29 10.97 -19.78
N LEU A 29 -8.13 10.96 -18.45
CA LEU A 29 -8.83 10.05 -17.55
C LEU A 29 -9.93 10.82 -16.81
N SER A 30 -11.12 10.22 -16.72
CA SER A 30 -12.21 10.75 -15.90
C SER A 30 -11.79 10.83 -14.43
N PRO A 31 -12.14 11.89 -13.69
CA PRO A 31 -11.73 12.02 -12.31
C PRO A 31 -12.32 10.90 -11.45
N LEU A 32 -11.50 10.34 -10.56
CA LEU A 32 -11.97 9.45 -9.50
C LEU A 32 -12.57 10.30 -8.38
N ARG A 33 -13.89 10.27 -8.22
CA ARG A 33 -14.63 10.99 -7.17
C ARG A 33 -15.38 9.99 -6.29
N PRO A 34 -14.73 9.40 -5.27
CA PRO A 34 -15.40 8.47 -4.39
C PRO A 34 -16.42 9.21 -3.52
N ARG A 35 -17.42 8.49 -3.01
CA ARG A 35 -18.35 9.06 -2.03
C ARG A 35 -17.63 9.35 -0.71
N PHE A 36 -16.89 8.34 -0.25
CA PHE A 36 -16.09 8.37 0.98
C PHE A 36 -14.67 7.88 0.71
N THR A 37 -13.73 8.33 1.53
CA THR A 37 -12.38 7.76 1.62
C THR A 37 -12.14 7.17 3.00
N LEU A 38 -11.55 5.99 3.04
CA LEU A 38 -11.00 5.42 4.27
C LEU A 38 -9.54 5.84 4.36
N PHE A 39 -9.12 6.34 5.51
CA PHE A 39 -7.75 6.77 5.74
C PHE A 39 -7.28 6.31 7.13
N HIS A 40 -6.07 5.77 7.21
CA HIS A 40 -5.45 5.48 8.49
C HIS A 40 -4.28 6.43 8.71
N GLY A 41 -4.33 7.22 9.79
CA GLY A 41 -3.31 8.19 10.16
C GLY A 41 -2.54 7.77 11.41
N VAL A 42 -1.52 8.56 11.77
CA VAL A 42 -0.76 8.32 12.99
C VAL A 42 -1.54 8.83 14.20
N ALA A 43 -1.97 10.08 14.18
CA ALA A 43 -2.74 10.65 15.28
C ALA A 43 -3.79 11.63 14.77
N ALA A 44 -4.77 11.93 15.61
CA ALA A 44 -5.70 13.02 15.35
C ALA A 44 -6.05 13.77 16.63
N ASP A 45 -6.48 15.02 16.49
CA ASP A 45 -7.10 15.77 17.58
C ASP A 45 -8.62 15.51 17.65
N ARG A 46 -9.28 16.01 18.70
CA ARG A 46 -10.73 15.87 18.86
C ARG A 46 -11.53 16.69 17.85
N ARG A 47 -10.86 17.62 17.16
CA ARG A 47 -11.44 18.45 16.09
C ARG A 47 -11.49 17.69 14.76
N GLY A 48 -10.71 16.61 14.62
CA GLY A 48 -10.65 15.76 13.42
C GLY A 48 -9.48 16.06 12.49
N ASN A 49 -8.49 16.86 12.90
CA ASN A 49 -7.26 17.01 12.12
C ASN A 49 -6.43 15.74 12.25
N VAL A 50 -6.16 15.08 11.13
CA VAL A 50 -5.36 13.84 11.09
C VAL A 50 -3.95 14.15 10.62
N VAL A 51 -2.97 13.73 11.42
CA VAL A 51 -1.55 13.77 11.05
C VAL A 51 -1.07 12.38 10.61
N ALA A 52 -0.18 12.36 9.63
CA ALA A 52 0.49 11.15 9.17
C ALA A 52 1.95 11.47 8.86
N CYS A 53 2.80 10.45 8.72
CA CYS A 53 4.21 10.64 8.40
C CYS A 53 4.59 10.08 7.02
N PRO A 54 5.57 10.68 6.33
CA PRO A 54 6.10 10.12 5.09
C PRO A 54 6.74 8.73 5.24
N PRO A 55 6.73 7.89 4.19
CA PRO A 55 6.10 8.13 2.89
C PRO A 55 4.57 8.00 2.96
N LEU A 56 3.84 8.95 2.37
CA LEU A 56 2.37 8.99 2.44
C LEU A 56 1.66 8.16 1.35
N GLY A 57 2.41 7.34 0.60
CA GLY A 57 1.87 6.61 -0.56
C GLY A 57 1.20 7.56 -1.56
N GLU A 58 -0.09 7.33 -1.82
CA GLU A 58 -0.96 8.15 -2.67
C GLU A 58 -1.35 9.49 -2.02
N GLY A 59 -0.99 9.72 -0.76
CA GLY A 59 -1.22 10.97 -0.03
C GLY A 59 -2.70 11.23 0.27
N ALA A 60 -3.03 12.51 0.41
CA ALA A 60 -4.40 12.95 0.75
C ALA A 60 -5.33 13.09 -0.46
N TRP A 61 -4.90 12.73 -1.67
CA TRP A 61 -5.65 13.04 -2.89
C TRP A 61 -7.03 12.39 -2.94
N ALA A 62 -7.15 11.12 -2.53
CA ALA A 62 -8.44 10.44 -2.44
C ALA A 62 -9.37 11.15 -1.43
N ALA A 63 -8.80 11.54 -0.28
CA ALA A 63 -9.51 12.29 0.74
C ALA A 63 -9.97 13.67 0.25
N TYR A 64 -9.23 14.34 -0.64
CA TYR A 64 -9.68 15.60 -1.24
C TYR A 64 -10.67 15.41 -2.39
N ALA A 65 -10.59 14.29 -3.09
CA ALA A 65 -11.52 13.94 -4.16
C ALA A 65 -12.88 13.42 -3.67
N ALA A 66 -12.96 12.96 -2.41
CA ALA A 66 -14.19 12.40 -1.85
C ALA A 66 -15.33 13.42 -1.79
N THR A 67 -16.51 13.07 -2.29
CA THR A 67 -17.63 14.01 -2.36
C THR A 67 -18.26 14.29 -1.01
N GLU A 68 -18.27 13.31 -0.10
CA GLU A 68 -18.78 13.50 1.27
C GLU A 68 -17.63 13.75 2.25
N GLY A 69 -16.60 12.91 2.25
CA GLY A 69 -15.44 13.12 3.14
C GLY A 69 -14.72 11.84 3.52
N VAL A 70 -14.05 11.88 4.66
CA VAL A 70 -13.11 10.86 5.14
C VAL A 70 -13.65 10.21 6.40
N LEU A 71 -13.64 8.88 6.42
CA LEU A 71 -13.74 8.10 7.65
C LEU A 71 -12.32 7.67 8.02
N ALA A 72 -11.83 8.19 9.14
CA ALA A 72 -10.45 8.02 9.55
C ALA A 72 -10.33 7.08 10.75
N SER A 73 -9.34 6.21 10.71
CA SER A 73 -8.79 5.58 11.92
C SER A 73 -7.41 6.17 12.20
N VAL A 74 -7.01 6.21 13.47
CA VAL A 74 -5.69 6.67 13.90
C VAL A 74 -5.16 5.80 15.03
N GLU A 75 -3.84 5.74 15.21
CA GLU A 75 -3.26 5.01 16.34
C GLU A 75 -3.61 5.64 17.69
N ALA A 76 -3.71 6.97 17.73
CA ALA A 76 -4.06 7.71 18.94
C ALA A 76 -4.86 8.98 18.66
N ILE A 77 -5.88 9.24 19.48
CA ILE A 77 -6.53 10.55 19.57
C ILE A 77 -5.85 11.33 20.70
N VAL A 78 -5.19 12.43 20.35
CA VAL A 78 -4.39 13.26 21.26
C VAL A 78 -5.10 14.56 21.59
N ASP A 79 -4.57 15.29 22.57
CA ASP A 79 -5.07 16.63 22.90
C ASP A 79 -4.82 17.61 21.75
N ASP A 80 -5.72 18.59 21.60
CA ASP A 80 -5.74 19.52 20.47
C ASP A 80 -4.43 20.32 20.35
N GLU A 81 -3.78 20.61 21.49
CA GLU A 81 -2.51 21.32 21.58
C GLU A 81 -1.37 20.56 20.93
N VAL A 82 -1.40 19.22 20.97
CA VAL A 82 -0.37 18.37 20.36
C VAL A 82 -0.37 18.56 18.85
N ILE A 83 -1.54 18.51 18.21
CA ILE A 83 -1.65 18.72 16.75
C ILE A 83 -1.45 20.21 16.40
N ALA A 84 -1.96 21.13 17.22
CA ALA A 84 -1.78 22.57 17.00
C ALA A 84 -0.31 23.01 17.02
N ALA A 85 0.57 22.27 17.70
CA ALA A 85 2.02 22.49 17.69
C ALA A 85 2.73 22.02 16.40
N MET A 86 2.06 21.24 15.56
CA MET A 86 2.60 20.69 14.30
C MET A 86 1.60 20.82 13.13
N PRO A 87 1.13 22.04 12.80
CA PRO A 87 0.13 22.24 11.76
C PRO A 87 0.60 21.82 10.36
N ASP A 88 1.92 21.81 10.12
CA ASP A 88 2.57 21.33 8.90
C ASP A 88 2.47 19.81 8.70
N ARG A 89 2.09 19.07 9.75
CA ARG A 89 1.93 17.61 9.73
C ARG A 89 0.49 17.16 9.50
N VAL A 90 -0.47 18.08 9.50
CA VAL A 90 -1.87 17.76 9.21
C VAL A 90 -2.01 17.39 7.73
N VAL A 91 -2.34 16.12 7.48
CA VAL A 91 -2.54 15.57 6.14
C VAL A 91 -4.01 15.64 5.75
N ILE A 92 -4.92 15.37 6.69
CA ILE A 92 -6.36 15.50 6.47
C ILE A 92 -6.91 16.56 7.44
N PRO A 93 -7.40 17.71 6.95
CA PRO A 93 -7.98 18.73 7.82
C PRO A 93 -9.34 18.29 8.37
N ALA A 94 -9.66 18.75 9.58
CA ALA A 94 -10.90 18.46 10.30
C ALA A 94 -12.19 18.55 9.46
N ASN A 95 -12.29 19.58 8.61
CA ASN A 95 -13.48 19.80 7.78
C ASN A 95 -13.70 18.72 6.69
N ARG A 96 -12.72 17.83 6.45
CA ARG A 96 -12.85 16.68 5.56
C ARG A 96 -13.25 15.41 6.29
N VAL A 97 -13.10 15.36 7.61
CA VAL A 97 -13.34 14.16 8.42
C VAL A 97 -14.79 14.09 8.86
N LEU A 98 -15.45 12.98 8.55
CA LEU A 98 -16.84 12.68 8.92
C LEU A 98 -16.93 11.83 10.17
N GLY A 99 -15.92 11.00 10.42
CA GLY A 99 -15.85 10.09 11.55
C GLY A 99 -14.40 9.72 11.83
N LEU A 100 -14.07 9.62 13.11
CA LEU A 100 -12.74 9.34 13.61
C LEU A 100 -12.81 8.19 14.64
N CYS A 101 -11.92 7.22 14.54
CA CYS A 101 -11.81 6.10 15.46
C CYS A 101 -10.36 5.91 15.89
N GLU A 102 -10.12 5.71 17.18
CA GLU A 102 -8.83 5.24 17.67
C GLU A 102 -8.73 3.72 17.45
N ALA A 103 -7.72 3.29 16.69
CA ALA A 103 -7.47 1.90 16.35
C ALA A 103 -5.96 1.63 16.40
N PRO A 104 -5.41 1.33 17.59
CA PRO A 104 -3.99 1.00 17.74
C PRO A 104 -3.63 -0.23 16.91
N LEU A 105 -2.45 -0.24 16.30
CA LEU A 105 -2.02 -1.26 15.35
C LEU A 105 -2.98 -1.38 14.14
N GLY A 106 -3.59 -0.27 13.72
CA GLY A 106 -4.70 -0.23 12.76
C GLY A 106 -4.28 -0.46 11.31
N ALA A 107 -3.00 -0.22 10.99
CA ALA A 107 -2.42 -0.56 9.68
C ALA A 107 -1.97 -2.03 9.55
N HIS A 108 -2.00 -2.82 10.63
CA HIS A 108 -1.60 -4.23 10.56
C HIS A 108 -2.46 -4.97 9.51
N PRO A 109 -1.86 -5.84 8.68
CA PRO A 109 -0.51 -6.43 8.80
C PRO A 109 0.64 -5.60 8.18
N GLN A 110 0.34 -4.42 7.62
CA GLN A 110 1.37 -3.55 7.06
C GLN A 110 2.09 -2.77 8.18
N SER A 111 3.32 -2.32 7.91
CA SER A 111 4.00 -1.42 8.81
C SER A 111 3.35 -0.03 8.86
N LEU A 112 3.40 0.59 10.03
CA LEU A 112 3.23 2.02 10.18
C LEU A 112 4.49 2.59 10.83
N ARG A 113 5.31 3.25 10.04
CA ARG A 113 6.36 4.11 10.58
C ARG A 113 5.67 5.33 11.16
N THR A 114 6.17 5.86 12.28
CA THR A 114 5.64 7.09 12.88
C THR A 114 6.75 8.08 13.20
N GLY A 115 7.97 7.59 13.45
CA GLY A 115 9.08 8.41 13.94
C GLY A 115 8.81 9.03 15.31
N GLY A 116 7.91 8.45 16.11
CA GLY A 116 7.47 9.02 17.39
C GLY A 116 6.53 10.22 17.24
N LEU A 117 5.95 10.45 16.05
CA LEU A 117 5.01 11.54 15.82
C LEU A 117 3.85 11.47 16.81
N ALA A 118 3.58 12.59 17.49
CA ALA A 118 2.57 12.68 18.56
C ALA A 118 2.77 11.69 19.73
N GLY A 119 3.99 11.17 19.95
CA GLY A 119 4.27 10.17 20.97
C GLY A 119 3.81 8.76 20.62
N VAL A 120 3.43 8.52 19.36
CA VAL A 120 2.98 7.20 18.88
C VAL A 120 4.17 6.40 18.39
N ASP A 121 4.35 5.19 18.94
CA ASP A 121 5.35 4.24 18.46
C ASP A 121 4.93 3.60 17.14
N GLY A 122 5.90 3.38 16.25
CA GLY A 122 5.65 2.68 14.99
C GLY A 122 5.74 1.17 15.14
N TYR A 123 5.40 0.46 14.07
CA TYR A 123 5.53 -1.00 13.98
C TYR A 123 5.92 -1.49 12.58
N LEU A 124 6.47 -2.71 12.54
CA LEU A 124 6.94 -3.42 11.36
C LEU A 124 5.80 -4.17 10.65
N ASP A 125 6.06 -4.57 9.40
CA ASP A 125 5.19 -5.48 8.66
C ASP A 125 5.18 -6.86 9.33
N ASP A 126 3.99 -7.45 9.41
CA ASP A 126 3.80 -8.81 9.89
C ASP A 126 3.85 -9.79 8.70
N TYR A 127 5.07 -10.09 8.25
CA TYR A 127 5.30 -10.96 7.08
C TYR A 127 4.73 -12.37 7.26
N ASP A 128 4.71 -12.88 8.48
CA ASP A 128 4.10 -14.18 8.77
C ASP A 128 2.58 -14.11 8.52
N PHE A 129 1.93 -12.99 8.89
CA PHE A 129 0.49 -12.81 8.69
C PHE A 129 0.15 -12.64 7.21
N LEU A 130 0.99 -11.90 6.48
CA LEU A 130 0.89 -11.77 5.03
C LEU A 130 1.06 -13.14 4.33
N THR A 131 1.99 -13.96 4.82
CA THR A 131 2.18 -15.33 4.32
C THR A 131 0.97 -16.20 4.60
N ASP A 132 0.38 -16.10 5.79
CA ASP A 132 -0.86 -16.79 6.15
C ASP A 132 -2.02 -16.40 5.23
N ILE A 133 -2.18 -15.11 4.91
CA ILE A 133 -3.19 -14.62 3.96
C ILE A 133 -2.98 -15.26 2.58
N VAL A 134 -1.76 -15.18 2.04
CA VAL A 134 -1.45 -15.74 0.72
C VAL A 134 -1.68 -17.25 0.68
N ALA A 135 -1.33 -17.96 1.75
CA ALA A 135 -1.57 -19.39 1.86
C ALA A 135 -3.06 -19.72 1.90
N ALA A 136 -3.85 -18.95 2.67
CA ALA A 136 -5.30 -19.14 2.79
C ALA A 136 -6.08 -18.74 1.53
N CYS A 137 -5.59 -17.81 0.72
CA CYS A 137 -6.29 -17.39 -0.50
C CYS A 137 -6.07 -18.34 -1.71
N LYS A 138 -5.50 -19.52 -1.51
CA LYS A 138 -5.26 -20.51 -2.60
C LYS A 138 -6.52 -21.22 -3.06
N ASP A 139 -7.50 -21.39 -2.18
CA ASP A 139 -8.81 -21.96 -2.52
C ASP A 139 -9.94 -21.30 -1.71
N PRO A 140 -11.20 -21.37 -2.18
CA PRO A 140 -12.30 -20.65 -1.54
C PRO A 140 -12.62 -21.09 -0.10
N GLU A 141 -12.38 -22.36 0.26
CA GLU A 141 -12.73 -22.89 1.57
C GLU A 141 -11.73 -22.40 2.62
N SER A 142 -10.43 -22.47 2.32
CA SER A 142 -9.38 -21.94 3.19
C SER A 142 -9.47 -20.41 3.32
N ALA A 143 -9.85 -19.70 2.26
CA ALA A 143 -10.07 -18.26 2.30
C ALA A 143 -11.24 -17.88 3.22
N ALA A 144 -12.36 -18.61 3.15
CA ALA A 144 -13.51 -18.39 4.01
C ALA A 144 -13.19 -18.67 5.49
N ALA A 145 -12.45 -19.75 5.77
CA ALA A 145 -12.02 -20.08 7.12
C ALA A 145 -11.08 -19.02 7.70
N TRP A 146 -10.15 -18.49 6.90
CA TRP A 146 -9.28 -17.39 7.30
C TRP A 146 -10.07 -16.10 7.57
N TYR A 147 -11.01 -15.76 6.70
CA TYR A 147 -11.89 -14.60 6.87
C TYR A 147 -12.70 -14.72 8.16
N GLU A 148 -13.30 -15.87 8.43
CA GLU A 148 -14.06 -16.06 9.67
C GLU A 148 -13.15 -15.99 10.90
N LYS A 149 -11.92 -16.50 10.81
CA LYS A 149 -10.96 -16.40 11.90
C LYS A 149 -10.50 -14.98 12.19
N TRP A 150 -10.33 -14.10 11.20
CA TRP A 150 -9.68 -12.80 11.43
C TRP A 150 -10.60 -11.59 11.25
N VAL A 151 -11.74 -11.76 10.60
CA VAL A 151 -12.65 -10.67 10.23
C VAL A 151 -14.09 -10.97 10.67
N GLY A 152 -14.69 -12.06 10.22
CA GLY A 152 -16.10 -12.37 10.50
C GLY A 152 -16.38 -12.76 11.95
N GLY A 153 -15.46 -13.52 12.55
CA GLY A 153 -15.58 -14.08 13.90
C GLY A 153 -14.89 -13.25 14.99
N VAL A 154 -14.60 -11.97 14.74
CA VAL A 154 -14.16 -10.99 15.75
C VAL A 154 -15.24 -9.91 15.92
N GLY A 155 -15.59 -9.55 17.15
CA GLY A 155 -16.64 -8.56 17.42
C GLY A 155 -16.15 -7.12 17.39
N SER A 156 -14.84 -6.90 17.51
CA SER A 156 -14.22 -5.59 17.57
C SER A 156 -12.75 -5.62 17.14
N HIS A 157 -12.16 -4.43 16.93
CA HIS A 157 -10.71 -4.30 16.74
C HIS A 157 -9.92 -4.77 17.97
N ALA A 158 -10.45 -4.57 19.19
CA ALA A 158 -9.81 -5.07 20.39
C ALA A 158 -9.76 -6.61 20.42
N ASP A 159 -10.85 -7.28 20.01
CA ASP A 159 -10.93 -8.74 19.91
C ASP A 159 -9.93 -9.27 18.87
N TYR A 160 -9.78 -8.55 17.76
CA TYR A 160 -8.77 -8.84 16.75
C TYR A 160 -7.36 -8.79 17.33
N LEU A 161 -7.03 -7.72 18.06
CA LEU A 161 -5.72 -7.58 18.69
C LEU A 161 -5.49 -8.65 19.76
N GLU A 162 -6.50 -9.00 20.57
CA GLU A 162 -6.41 -10.09 21.55
C GLU A 162 -6.10 -11.42 20.86
N ARG A 163 -6.82 -11.71 19.76
CA ARG A 163 -6.60 -12.91 18.94
C ARG A 163 -5.22 -12.94 18.29
N LEU A 164 -4.67 -11.79 17.89
CA LEU A 164 -3.31 -11.67 17.35
C LEU A 164 -2.25 -12.06 18.40
N GLY A 165 -2.55 -11.82 19.68
CA GLY A 165 -1.73 -12.23 20.82
C GLY A 165 -0.60 -11.25 21.16
N GLY A 166 -0.35 -11.09 22.47
CA GLY A 166 0.62 -10.12 22.98
C GLY A 166 2.06 -10.34 22.48
N THR A 167 2.50 -11.59 22.40
CA THR A 167 3.86 -11.93 21.94
C THR A 167 4.12 -11.48 20.51
N ARG A 168 3.15 -11.71 19.61
CA ARG A 168 3.25 -11.31 18.20
C ARG A 168 3.27 -9.78 18.07
N ARG A 169 2.34 -9.10 18.75
CA ARG A 169 2.29 -7.63 18.76
C ARG A 169 3.58 -7.00 19.27
N ALA A 170 4.15 -7.54 20.36
CA ALA A 170 5.40 -7.04 20.92
C ALA A 170 6.59 -7.20 19.94
N ALA A 171 6.62 -8.28 19.16
CA ALA A 171 7.65 -8.51 18.15
C ALA A 171 7.57 -7.56 16.95
N LEU A 172 6.41 -6.93 16.71
CA LEU A 172 6.20 -5.96 15.63
C LEU A 172 6.62 -4.54 16.01
N VAL A 173 6.78 -4.23 17.30
CA VAL A 173 7.14 -2.88 17.75
C VAL A 173 8.40 -2.44 17.03
N PHE A 174 8.34 -1.26 16.42
CA PHE A 174 9.46 -0.74 15.68
C PHE A 174 10.63 -0.54 16.65
N PRO A 175 11.80 -1.15 16.40
CA PRO A 175 12.94 -0.92 17.28
C PRO A 175 13.27 0.59 17.25
N PRO A 176 13.66 1.19 18.39
CA PRO A 176 14.09 2.58 18.40
C PRO A 176 15.15 2.78 17.31
N PRO A 177 15.16 3.95 16.63
CA PRO A 177 16.05 4.17 15.51
C PRO A 177 17.49 3.82 15.95
N PRO A 178 18.20 2.95 15.21
CA PRO A 178 19.55 2.61 15.59
C PRO A 178 20.40 3.88 15.53
N GLY A 179 21.06 4.24 16.63
CA GLY A 179 22.23 5.10 16.54
C GLY A 179 23.33 4.33 15.81
N VAL A 180 23.93 4.91 14.77
CA VAL A 180 24.86 4.27 13.81
C VAL A 180 24.24 3.02 13.14
N PRO A 181 24.41 2.81 11.83
CA PRO A 181 23.91 1.58 11.21
C PRO A 181 24.57 0.37 11.86
N VAL A 182 23.85 -0.35 12.72
CA VAL A 182 24.22 -1.72 13.03
C VAL A 182 23.80 -2.49 11.79
N ALA A 183 24.79 -2.86 10.98
CA ALA A 183 24.57 -3.77 9.87
C ALA A 183 23.99 -5.06 10.47
N VAL A 184 22.68 -5.21 10.37
CA VAL A 184 22.07 -6.53 10.52
C VAL A 184 22.53 -7.27 9.28
N GLU A 185 23.62 -8.01 9.40
CA GLU A 185 23.92 -9.09 8.48
C GLU A 185 22.73 -10.04 8.57
N LYS A 186 21.74 -9.84 7.67
CA LYS A 186 20.95 -10.99 7.24
C LYS A 186 21.98 -11.99 6.76
N ASP A 187 22.03 -13.14 7.40
CA ASP A 187 22.73 -14.31 6.89
C ASP A 187 22.16 -14.59 5.49
N ARG A 188 22.76 -13.94 4.49
CA ARG A 188 22.54 -14.23 3.10
C ARG A 188 23.39 -15.46 2.87
N SER A 189 22.86 -16.61 3.28
CA SER A 189 23.40 -17.86 2.78
C SER A 189 23.50 -17.71 1.26
N PRO A 190 24.67 -17.93 0.65
CA PRO A 190 24.84 -17.79 -0.78
C PRO A 190 23.72 -18.60 -1.44
N ALA A 191 22.94 -17.96 -2.32
CA ALA A 191 22.00 -18.71 -3.14
C ALA A 191 22.81 -19.80 -3.85
N ASP A 192 22.48 -21.05 -3.58
CA ASP A 192 23.24 -22.18 -4.08
C ASP A 192 23.03 -22.24 -5.59
N GLY A 193 23.96 -21.66 -6.37
CA GLY A 193 23.81 -21.45 -7.81
C GLY A 193 23.71 -22.73 -8.64
N ALA A 194 23.83 -23.89 -7.98
CA ALA A 194 23.63 -25.22 -8.54
C ALA A 194 22.21 -25.78 -8.32
N ALA A 195 21.38 -25.16 -7.48
CA ALA A 195 20.02 -25.59 -7.25
C ALA A 195 19.13 -25.35 -8.49
N ALA A 196 18.17 -26.25 -8.71
CA ALA A 196 17.18 -26.04 -9.76
C ALA A 196 16.34 -24.79 -9.45
N PRO A 197 16.03 -23.95 -10.47
CA PRO A 197 15.24 -22.74 -10.24
C PRO A 197 13.84 -23.09 -9.76
N THR A 198 13.37 -22.37 -8.76
CA THR A 198 12.01 -22.47 -8.21
C THR A 198 10.97 -22.10 -9.26
N GLU A 199 9.72 -22.53 -9.08
CA GLU A 199 8.61 -22.14 -9.96
C GLU A 199 8.44 -20.62 -10.05
N GLN A 200 8.66 -19.90 -8.94
CA GLN A 200 8.59 -18.44 -8.90
C GLN A 200 9.69 -17.80 -9.75
N GLU A 201 10.93 -18.28 -9.66
CA GLU A 201 12.04 -17.80 -10.50
C GLU A 201 11.80 -18.10 -11.98
N GLN A 202 11.30 -19.30 -12.29
CA GLN A 202 10.91 -19.66 -13.65
C GLN A 202 9.81 -18.73 -14.17
N LEU A 203 8.78 -18.46 -13.36
CA LEU A 203 7.70 -17.54 -13.72
C LEU A 203 8.20 -16.12 -13.98
N ILE A 204 9.15 -15.63 -13.18
CA ILE A 204 9.76 -14.31 -13.38
C ILE A 204 10.48 -14.25 -14.73
N VAL A 205 11.28 -15.28 -15.06
CA VAL A 205 12.02 -15.34 -16.32
C VAL A 205 11.07 -15.47 -17.52
N LEU A 206 10.06 -16.33 -17.42
CA LEU A 206 9.05 -16.51 -18.48
C LEU A 206 8.21 -15.23 -18.67
N GLY A 207 7.80 -14.59 -17.59
CA GLY A 207 7.10 -13.32 -17.61
C GLY A 207 7.95 -12.21 -18.26
N ALA A 208 9.24 -12.13 -17.92
CA ALA A 208 10.15 -11.18 -18.55
C ALA A 208 10.25 -11.40 -20.06
N ARG A 209 10.38 -12.65 -20.51
CA ARG A 209 10.42 -12.99 -21.95
C ARG A 209 9.12 -12.62 -22.67
N ALA A 210 7.97 -12.94 -22.08
CA ALA A 210 6.69 -12.57 -22.66
C ALA A 210 6.53 -11.04 -22.78
N ILE A 211 7.01 -10.27 -21.80
CA ILE A 211 7.04 -8.80 -21.87
C ILE A 211 7.94 -8.33 -23.02
N VAL A 212 9.16 -8.88 -23.14
CA VAL A 212 10.10 -8.55 -24.24
C VAL A 212 9.45 -8.80 -25.61
N ASP A 213 8.82 -9.96 -25.78
CA ASP A 213 8.16 -10.34 -27.03
C ASP A 213 7.03 -9.37 -27.37
N LEU A 214 6.15 -9.05 -26.41
CA LEU A 214 5.07 -8.09 -26.59
C LEU A 214 5.56 -6.67 -26.92
N VAL A 215 6.61 -6.20 -26.23
CA VAL A 215 7.20 -4.88 -26.47
C VAL A 215 7.75 -4.80 -27.89
N ARG A 216 8.48 -5.83 -28.35
CA ARG A 216 9.04 -5.88 -29.70
C ARG A 216 7.97 -5.99 -30.78
N GLU A 217 6.95 -6.81 -30.54
CA GLU A 217 5.83 -7.02 -31.47
C GLU A 217 4.98 -5.75 -31.64
N ARG A 218 4.66 -5.07 -30.53
CA ARG A 218 3.67 -3.97 -30.50
C ARG A 218 4.28 -2.58 -30.38
N GLY A 219 5.59 -2.48 -30.20
CA GLY A 219 6.32 -1.22 -30.10
C GLY A 219 5.94 -0.39 -28.88
N TYR A 220 5.74 -1.03 -27.72
CA TYR A 220 5.49 -0.32 -26.46
C TYR A 220 6.75 0.41 -25.98
N ASP A 221 6.60 1.64 -25.51
CA ASP A 221 7.69 2.49 -24.98
C ASP A 221 7.66 2.64 -23.45
N THR A 222 6.60 2.16 -22.81
CA THR A 222 6.34 2.32 -21.38
C THR A 222 5.90 0.99 -20.78
N LEU A 223 6.50 0.60 -19.65
CA LEU A 223 6.13 -0.58 -18.87
C LEU A 223 5.70 -0.15 -17.46
N LEU A 224 4.49 -0.55 -17.05
CA LEU A 224 3.99 -0.35 -15.69
C LEU A 224 3.97 -1.71 -14.97
N ALA A 225 4.64 -1.80 -13.82
CA ALA A 225 4.69 -3.01 -13.03
C ALA A 225 4.32 -2.73 -11.56
N GLY A 226 3.56 -3.64 -10.96
CA GLY A 226 3.28 -3.61 -9.52
C GLY A 226 4.51 -4.02 -8.70
N ILE A 227 4.33 -4.14 -7.38
CA ILE A 227 5.36 -4.66 -6.47
C ILE A 227 5.47 -6.18 -6.61
N GLY A 228 6.64 -6.75 -6.30
CA GLY A 228 6.84 -8.20 -6.21
C GLY A 228 7.34 -8.84 -7.51
N THR A 229 6.77 -10.00 -7.87
CA THR A 229 7.22 -10.79 -9.04
C THR A 229 7.05 -10.05 -10.35
N SER A 230 5.95 -9.33 -10.53
CA SER A 230 5.71 -8.49 -11.71
C SER A 230 6.78 -7.40 -11.87
N HIS A 231 7.22 -6.78 -10.77
CA HIS A 231 8.32 -5.82 -10.76
C HIS A 231 9.61 -6.44 -11.29
N MET A 232 9.98 -7.61 -10.77
CA MET A 232 11.20 -8.31 -11.16
C MET A 232 11.16 -8.73 -12.64
N SER A 233 10.02 -9.23 -13.11
CA SER A 233 9.82 -9.58 -14.52
C SER A 233 9.98 -8.36 -15.43
N ALA A 234 9.35 -7.23 -15.07
CA ALA A 234 9.42 -6.01 -15.86
C ALA A 234 10.83 -5.40 -15.90
N TRP A 235 11.55 -5.36 -14.78
CA TRP A 235 12.93 -4.90 -14.74
C TRP A 235 13.88 -5.80 -15.52
N LEU A 236 13.71 -7.12 -15.41
CA LEU A 236 14.49 -8.06 -16.21
C LEU A 236 14.19 -7.87 -17.70
N ALA A 237 12.92 -7.70 -18.08
CA ALA A 237 12.53 -7.42 -19.46
C ALA A 237 13.14 -6.11 -19.97
N ALA A 238 13.07 -5.03 -19.19
CA ALA A 238 13.68 -3.74 -19.52
C ALA A 238 15.18 -3.91 -19.81
N ARG A 239 15.91 -4.65 -18.95
CA ARG A 239 17.33 -4.93 -19.16
C ARG A 239 17.60 -5.74 -20.43
N LEU A 240 16.70 -6.64 -20.83
CA LEU A 240 16.83 -7.46 -22.04
C LEU A 240 16.48 -6.70 -23.33
N LEU A 241 15.73 -5.60 -23.23
CA LEU A 241 15.36 -4.75 -24.35
C LEU A 241 16.47 -3.76 -24.75
N GLY A 242 17.41 -3.48 -23.84
CA GLY A 242 18.51 -2.53 -24.04
C GLY A 242 18.15 -1.12 -23.60
#